data_AF-A0A7W6H467-F1
#
_entry.id   AF-A0A7W6H467-F1
#
_cell.length_a   1.000
_cell.length_b   1.000
_cell.length_c   1.000
_cell.angle_alpha   90.00
_cell.angle_beta   90.00
_cell.angle_gamma   90.00
#
_symmetry.space_group_name_H-M   'P 1'
#
loop_
_entity.id
_entity.type
_entity.pdbx_description
1 polymer ?
#
loop_
_entity_poly.entity_id
_entity_poly.type
_entity_poly.pdbx_seq_one_letter_code
_entity_poly.pdbx_strand_id
1 'polypeptide(L)'
;MMLGLSGSGRAGGGLRLPITVSASGGRTVASGLVRDGAGAALGGRSVTVFVDGAQRGSATADASGRWSLDLGVLDGGAHRIEARADLPVRSAARLLQVALTQRLAANNRVAALGDSRTLDNFRSGTITNIGPVTWARQLSLGRIDFRKARNSGVGGATTEEIRANQFPAVLASDAAILVLLGGVNDANSGAISAQRTLENLAFMARTFVQSDPGRVCLLLDEVPVAGLGYPDKQIAVRDGVRALADPASGLVVVPSWNAVAAGPDSASPLGWAYRDGIHWSKRGAFAVGREIWQALARVTRTYDPQTRAGVLVGGDFVTSGAAPSGWTVPSGTGITTRMEEANGLNWLVMSFSGVASLNVNAYVSSTAIPAGLTPGTSLADVQMRYRIDAGSENLSLVGLEIRRQSGQRLSAATGELATDGFDMGSTFEAASGPLPPDAVDGLLAPPPGDLAGATQLRPFWLTVKGIAGQPASGTVRVAMPQLRAA
;
A
#
# COMPACT_ATOMS: atom_id res chain seq x y z
N MET A 1 -21.87 -6.14 -2.94
CA MET A 1 -22.65 -6.64 -1.79
C MET A 1 -24.09 -6.21 -1.98
N MET A 2 -25.02 -7.17 -2.08
CA MET A 2 -26.45 -6.91 -2.27
C MET A 2 -27.06 -6.66 -0.89
N LEU A 3 -27.34 -5.41 -0.53
CA LEU A 3 -27.99 -5.06 0.74
C LEU A 3 -29.49 -4.87 0.50
N GLY A 4 -30.28 -5.87 0.90
CA GLY A 4 -31.72 -5.75 1.02
C GLY A 4 -32.09 -5.18 2.39
N LEU A 5 -32.90 -4.12 2.42
CA LEU A 5 -33.60 -3.69 3.63
C LEU A 5 -35.05 -3.37 3.27
N SER A 6 -35.96 -4.14 3.86
CA SER A 6 -37.40 -3.89 3.87
C SER A 6 -37.71 -2.83 4.94
N GLY A 7 -38.55 -1.86 4.59
CA GLY A 7 -39.07 -0.86 5.51
C GLY A 7 -40.43 -0.38 5.01
N SER A 8 -41.49 -0.86 5.64
CA SER A 8 -42.87 -0.49 5.35
C SER A 8 -43.27 0.77 6.13
N GLY A 9 -43.54 1.86 5.42
CA GLY A 9 -44.17 3.07 5.93
C GLY A 9 -44.72 3.90 4.78
N ARG A 10 -46.05 3.91 4.62
CA ARG A 10 -46.79 4.59 3.53
C ARG A 10 -47.01 6.08 3.86
N ALA A 11 -46.58 6.97 2.97
CA ALA A 11 -47.35 8.11 2.46
C ALA A 11 -46.61 8.76 1.26
N GLY A 12 -47.22 8.74 0.06
CA GLY A 12 -46.70 9.33 -1.19
C GLY A 12 -46.06 8.33 -2.16
N GLY A 13 -46.88 7.58 -2.91
CA GLY A 13 -46.46 6.44 -3.73
C GLY A 13 -45.64 6.81 -4.98
N GLY A 14 -44.31 6.82 -4.85
CA GLY A 14 -43.37 6.74 -5.96
C GLY A 14 -42.77 5.33 -6.06
N LEU A 15 -42.63 4.81 -7.28
CA LEU A 15 -41.94 3.55 -7.55
C LEU A 15 -40.45 3.68 -7.20
N ARG A 16 -39.91 2.76 -6.38
CA ARG A 16 -38.49 2.74 -6.01
C ARG A 16 -37.72 1.81 -6.96
N LEU A 17 -36.71 2.34 -7.65
CA LEU A 17 -35.80 1.54 -8.49
C LEU A 17 -34.50 1.26 -7.74
N PRO A 18 -34.01 0.01 -7.69
CA PRO A 18 -32.73 -0.30 -7.08
C PRO A 18 -31.57 0.26 -7.93
N ILE A 19 -30.65 0.96 -7.29
CA ILE A 19 -29.36 1.37 -7.85
C ILE A 19 -28.24 0.62 -7.13
N THR A 20 -27.33 0.05 -7.89
CA THR A 20 -26.07 -0.53 -7.43
C THR A 20 -24.94 0.35 -7.93
N VAL A 21 -24.05 0.74 -7.04
CA VAL A 21 -22.83 1.44 -7.42
C VAL A 21 -21.64 0.57 -7.11
N SER A 22 -20.75 0.43 -8.09
CA SER A 22 -19.50 -0.31 -7.96
C SER A 22 -18.32 0.58 -8.29
N ALA A 23 -17.23 0.43 -7.55
CA ALA A 23 -15.96 1.07 -7.86
C ALA A 23 -14.91 0.01 -8.17
N SER A 24 -14.19 0.18 -9.28
CA SER A 24 -13.07 -0.69 -9.67
C SER A 24 -12.03 0.15 -10.42
N GLY A 25 -10.74 -0.03 -10.10
CA GLY A 25 -9.66 0.71 -10.76
C GLY A 25 -9.75 2.24 -10.64
N GLY A 26 -10.41 2.77 -9.60
CA GLY A 26 -10.62 4.21 -9.40
C GLY A 26 -11.78 4.82 -10.20
N ARG A 27 -12.54 4.02 -10.97
CA ARG A 27 -13.73 4.46 -11.69
C ARG A 27 -14.98 4.05 -10.93
N THR A 28 -16.01 4.90 -10.97
CA THR A 28 -17.32 4.64 -10.37
C THR A 28 -18.34 4.32 -11.45
N VAL A 29 -19.01 3.18 -11.36
CA VAL A 29 -20.09 2.78 -12.27
C VAL A 29 -21.40 2.70 -11.48
N ALA A 30 -22.40 3.45 -11.92
CA ALA A 30 -23.77 3.34 -11.43
C ALA A 30 -24.56 2.40 -12.34
N SER A 31 -25.28 1.45 -11.78
CA SER A 31 -26.09 0.50 -12.53
C SER A 31 -27.38 0.18 -11.79
N GLY A 32 -28.36 -0.39 -12.47
CA GLY A 32 -29.62 -0.72 -11.82
C GLY A 32 -30.62 -1.39 -12.74
N LEU A 33 -31.86 -1.47 -12.26
CA LEU A 33 -32.95 -2.14 -12.96
C LEU A 33 -34.20 -1.26 -12.97
N VAL A 34 -34.75 -1.00 -14.15
CA VAL A 34 -36.02 -0.30 -14.34
C VAL A 34 -37.13 -1.33 -14.45
N ARG A 35 -38.11 -1.23 -13.55
CA ARG A 35 -39.31 -2.08 -13.52
C ARG A 35 -40.55 -1.22 -13.38
N ASP A 36 -41.73 -1.78 -13.63
CA ASP A 36 -43.03 -1.17 -13.31
C ASP A 36 -43.46 -1.47 -11.85
N GLY A 37 -44.64 -0.96 -11.48
CA GLY A 37 -45.22 -1.18 -10.14
C GLY A 37 -45.61 -2.64 -9.82
N ALA A 38 -45.66 -3.51 -10.83
CA ALA A 38 -45.90 -4.95 -10.69
C ALA A 38 -44.59 -5.77 -10.74
N GLY A 39 -43.44 -5.11 -10.94
CA GLY A 39 -42.12 -5.74 -11.01
C GLY A 39 -41.72 -6.25 -12.40
N ALA A 40 -42.45 -5.93 -13.46
CA ALA A 40 -42.07 -6.25 -14.83
C ALA A 40 -40.94 -5.33 -15.33
N ALA A 41 -39.94 -5.86 -16.03
CA ALA A 41 -38.83 -5.08 -16.56
C ALA A 41 -39.29 -4.10 -17.64
N LEU A 42 -38.78 -2.87 -17.59
CA LEU A 42 -39.08 -1.82 -18.56
C LEU A 42 -37.84 -1.46 -19.36
N GLY A 43 -37.75 -1.99 -20.58
CA GLY A 43 -36.70 -1.61 -21.52
C GLY A 43 -36.98 -0.30 -22.27
N GLY A 44 -35.92 0.24 -22.87
CA GLY A 44 -35.95 1.47 -23.65
C GLY A 44 -36.12 2.75 -22.83
N ARG A 45 -35.97 2.69 -21.50
CA ARG A 45 -36.11 3.83 -20.58
C ARG A 45 -34.79 4.57 -20.42
N SER A 46 -34.78 5.87 -20.62
CA SER A 46 -33.66 6.75 -20.28
C SER A 46 -33.56 6.95 -18.77
N VAL A 47 -32.38 6.67 -18.23
CA VAL A 47 -32.00 6.86 -16.83
C VAL A 47 -30.95 7.95 -16.74
N THR A 48 -31.31 9.10 -16.20
CA THR A 48 -30.39 10.23 -15.96
C THR A 48 -29.77 10.13 -14.58
N VAL A 49 -28.45 10.21 -14.48
CA VAL A 49 -27.69 10.10 -13.23
C VAL A 49 -27.10 11.44 -12.83
N PHE A 50 -27.20 11.76 -11.54
CA PHE A 50 -26.71 12.96 -10.89
C PHE A 50 -25.70 12.57 -9.81
N VAL A 51 -24.67 13.40 -9.65
CA VAL A 51 -23.68 13.34 -8.55
C VAL A 51 -23.70 14.70 -7.87
N ASP A 52 -23.96 14.73 -6.57
CA ASP A 52 -24.08 15.95 -5.75
C ASP A 52 -25.05 16.98 -6.31
N GLY A 53 -26.11 16.50 -6.97
CA GLY A 53 -27.13 17.33 -7.61
C GLY A 53 -26.79 17.78 -9.04
N ALA A 54 -25.55 17.60 -9.51
CA ALA A 54 -25.14 17.88 -10.88
C ALA A 54 -25.38 16.67 -11.80
N GLN A 55 -26.00 16.89 -12.96
CA GLN A 55 -26.22 15.84 -13.95
C GLN A 55 -24.88 15.38 -14.54
N ARG A 56 -24.61 14.07 -14.53
CA ARG A 56 -23.40 13.48 -15.10
C ARG A 56 -23.63 12.86 -16.48
N GLY A 57 -24.83 12.34 -16.72
CA GLY A 57 -25.16 11.72 -18.00
C GLY A 57 -26.42 10.87 -17.91
N SER A 58 -26.71 10.13 -18.97
CA SER A 58 -27.86 9.23 -19.07
C SER A 58 -27.49 7.89 -19.69
N ALA A 59 -28.15 6.82 -19.27
CA ALA A 59 -28.05 5.49 -19.86
C ALA A 59 -29.45 4.98 -20.25
N THR A 60 -29.55 4.20 -21.32
CA THR A 60 -30.83 3.57 -21.71
C THR A 60 -30.90 2.17 -21.14
N ALA A 61 -32.02 1.83 -20.50
CA ALA A 61 -32.29 0.49 -20.00
C ALA A 61 -32.49 -0.49 -21.17
N ASP A 62 -31.84 -1.64 -21.11
CA ASP A 62 -31.97 -2.72 -22.09
C ASP A 62 -33.35 -3.41 -22.02
N ALA A 63 -33.62 -4.39 -22.89
CA ALA A 63 -34.90 -5.11 -22.91
C ALA A 63 -35.24 -5.82 -21.58
N SER A 64 -34.23 -6.11 -20.74
CA SER A 64 -34.38 -6.68 -19.41
C SER A 64 -34.50 -5.63 -18.30
N GLY A 65 -34.55 -4.34 -18.67
CA GLY A 65 -34.63 -3.19 -17.78
C GLY A 65 -33.29 -2.81 -17.16
N ARG A 66 -32.17 -3.46 -17.51
CA ARG A 66 -30.86 -3.18 -16.91
C ARG A 66 -30.23 -1.95 -17.53
N TRP A 67 -29.61 -1.12 -16.72
CA TRP A 67 -28.85 0.05 -17.16
C TRP A 67 -27.53 0.14 -16.42
N SER A 68 -26.54 0.80 -17.04
CA SER A 68 -25.25 1.09 -16.46
C SER A 68 -24.69 2.39 -17.03
N LEU A 69 -24.08 3.22 -16.19
CA LEU A 69 -23.41 4.45 -16.56
C LEU A 69 -22.07 4.55 -15.82
N ASP A 70 -20.99 4.68 -16.58
CA ASP A 70 -19.68 5.00 -16.04
C ASP A 70 -19.62 6.50 -15.68
N LEU A 71 -19.45 6.80 -14.40
CA LEU A 71 -19.34 8.16 -13.87
C LEU A 71 -17.89 8.68 -13.91
N GLY A 72 -16.93 7.84 -14.32
CA GLY A 72 -15.51 8.14 -14.31
C GLY A 72 -14.93 8.16 -12.89
N VAL A 73 -13.87 8.93 -12.73
CA VAL A 73 -13.28 9.21 -11.41
C VAL A 73 -14.14 10.29 -10.75
N LEU A 74 -14.60 10.02 -9.53
CA LEU A 74 -15.19 11.04 -8.66
C LEU A 74 -14.10 11.62 -7.77
N ASP A 75 -14.22 12.89 -7.42
CA ASP A 75 -13.29 13.53 -6.50
C ASP A 75 -13.30 12.84 -5.13
N GLY A 76 -12.30 13.14 -4.29
CA GLY A 76 -12.24 12.50 -2.98
C GLY A 76 -13.30 13.04 -2.03
N GLY A 77 -14.29 12.25 -1.66
CA GLY A 77 -15.29 12.63 -0.65
C GLY A 77 -16.55 11.78 -0.67
N ALA A 78 -17.50 12.10 0.21
CA ALA A 78 -18.83 11.52 0.14
C ALA A 78 -19.59 12.13 -1.04
N HIS A 79 -20.06 11.29 -1.96
CA HIS A 79 -20.88 11.71 -3.09
C HIS A 79 -22.31 11.20 -2.94
N ARG A 80 -23.26 12.07 -3.25
CA ARG A 80 -24.68 11.70 -3.38
C ARG A 80 -24.97 11.35 -4.82
N ILE A 81 -25.19 10.06 -5.10
CA ILE A 81 -25.56 9.59 -6.43
C ILE A 81 -27.08 9.40 -6.50
N GLU A 82 -27.72 10.00 -7.50
CA GLU A 82 -29.16 9.90 -7.77
C GLU A 82 -29.38 9.47 -9.22
N ALA A 83 -30.33 8.57 -9.48
CA ALA A 83 -30.72 8.19 -10.84
C ALA A 83 -32.24 8.40 -11.03
N ARG A 84 -32.64 8.91 -12.20
CA ARG A 84 -34.03 9.22 -12.56
C ARG A 84 -34.39 8.57 -13.89
N ALA A 85 -35.40 7.70 -13.90
CA ALA A 85 -35.87 7.05 -15.12
C ALA A 85 -37.10 7.76 -15.73
N ASP A 86 -37.22 7.77 -17.05
CA ASP A 86 -38.36 8.30 -17.81
C ASP A 86 -39.53 7.30 -17.91
N LEU A 87 -40.31 7.20 -16.84
CA LEU A 87 -41.46 6.30 -16.80
C LEU A 87 -42.67 6.89 -17.57
N PRO A 88 -43.47 6.05 -18.26
CA PRO A 88 -44.57 6.50 -19.12
C PRO A 88 -45.83 7.01 -18.38
N VAL A 89 -45.75 7.35 -17.10
CA VAL A 89 -46.88 7.93 -16.33
C VAL A 89 -46.38 9.08 -15.45
N ARG A 90 -47.15 10.18 -15.38
CA ARG A 90 -46.87 11.40 -14.59
C ARG A 90 -46.82 11.13 -13.08
N SER A 91 -45.73 10.55 -12.59
CA SER A 91 -45.34 10.58 -11.19
C SER A 91 -43.83 10.69 -11.15
N ALA A 92 -43.31 11.88 -10.84
CA ALA A 92 -41.89 12.10 -10.67
C ALA A 92 -41.36 11.19 -9.55
N ALA A 93 -40.78 10.05 -9.92
CA ALA A 93 -40.16 9.12 -8.98
C ALA A 93 -38.85 9.73 -8.45
N ARG A 94 -38.92 10.31 -7.25
CA ARG A 94 -37.80 10.58 -6.32
C ARG A 94 -37.90 9.52 -5.21
N LEU A 95 -36.88 8.89 -4.64
CA LEU A 95 -35.41 8.96 -4.71
C LEU A 95 -34.93 7.72 -3.91
N LEU A 96 -33.83 7.07 -4.30
CA LEU A 96 -33.01 6.27 -3.36
C LEU A 96 -31.69 7.01 -3.19
N GLN A 97 -31.43 7.49 -1.98
CA GLN A 97 -30.16 8.10 -1.58
C GLN A 97 -29.20 6.95 -1.24
N VAL A 98 -28.21 6.70 -2.09
CA VAL A 98 -27.05 5.86 -1.72
C VAL A 98 -25.87 6.80 -1.64
N ALA A 99 -25.51 7.20 -0.42
CA ALA A 99 -24.19 7.77 -0.17
C ALA A 99 -23.19 6.61 -0.32
N LEU A 100 -22.32 6.68 -1.32
CA LEU A 100 -21.05 5.97 -1.25
C LEU A 100 -20.18 6.80 -0.32
N THR A 101 -20.31 6.59 0.99
CA THR A 101 -19.33 7.08 1.93
C THR A 101 -18.17 6.08 1.90
N GLN A 102 -17.36 6.05 0.83
CA GLN A 102 -16.02 5.54 1.05
C GLN A 102 -15.28 6.61 1.84
N ARG A 103 -15.10 6.35 3.13
CA ARG A 103 -14.33 7.24 3.97
C ARG A 103 -12.89 7.24 3.48
N LEU A 104 -12.42 8.40 3.05
CA LEU A 104 -11.03 8.59 2.65
C LEU A 104 -10.21 9.07 3.84
N ALA A 105 -8.98 8.60 3.91
CA ALA A 105 -8.01 9.10 4.84
C ALA A 105 -7.72 10.59 4.57
N ALA A 106 -7.70 11.41 5.62
CA ALA A 106 -7.41 12.84 5.50
C ALA A 106 -5.96 13.11 5.08
N ASN A 107 -5.04 12.21 5.40
CA ASN A 107 -3.66 12.24 4.96
C ASN A 107 -3.18 10.83 4.58
N ASN A 108 -1.96 10.75 4.05
CA ASN A 108 -1.38 9.49 3.59
C ASN A 108 -0.43 8.83 4.61
N ARG A 109 -0.40 9.33 5.86
CA ARG A 109 0.48 8.81 6.91
C ARG A 109 -0.14 7.55 7.51
N VAL A 110 0.64 6.47 7.49
CA VAL A 110 0.24 5.16 7.99
C VAL A 110 0.94 4.89 9.33
N ALA A 111 0.17 4.40 10.29
CA ALA A 111 0.67 3.73 11.49
C ALA A 111 0.37 2.23 11.42
N ALA A 112 1.29 1.41 11.89
CA ALA A 112 1.11 -0.04 12.02
C ALA A 112 1.11 -0.41 13.50
N LEU A 113 0.12 -1.19 13.93
CA LEU A 113 -0.05 -1.61 15.32
C LEU A 113 -0.21 -3.12 15.39
N GLY A 114 0.50 -3.79 16.30
CA GLY A 114 0.36 -5.23 16.42
C GLY A 114 1.45 -5.96 17.20
N ASP A 115 1.52 -7.27 16.95
CA ASP A 115 2.48 -8.18 17.58
C ASP A 115 3.86 -8.19 16.85
N SER A 116 4.65 -9.26 17.06
CA SER A 116 5.97 -9.43 16.45
C SER A 116 5.94 -9.37 14.92
N ARG A 117 4.83 -9.77 14.31
CA ARG A 117 4.65 -9.71 12.85
C ARG A 117 4.52 -8.27 12.36
N THR A 118 3.97 -7.37 13.18
CA THR A 118 3.99 -5.94 12.88
C THR A 118 5.38 -5.34 13.16
N LEU A 119 6.05 -5.76 14.23
CA LEU A 119 7.41 -5.31 14.55
C LEU A 119 8.38 -5.56 13.37
N ASP A 120 8.17 -6.67 12.66
CA ASP A 120 8.96 -7.07 11.51
C ASP A 120 8.99 -6.06 10.35
N ASN A 121 8.10 -5.07 10.30
CA ASN A 121 8.20 -3.98 9.30
C ASN A 121 9.58 -3.31 9.25
N PHE A 122 10.29 -3.21 10.38
CA PHE A 122 11.59 -2.54 10.52
C PHE A 122 12.61 -3.33 11.36
N ARG A 123 12.59 -4.68 11.34
CA ARG A 123 13.42 -5.52 12.24
C ARG A 123 14.93 -5.42 12.02
N SER A 124 15.44 -4.81 10.94
CA SER A 124 16.86 -4.89 10.60
C SER A 124 17.54 -3.51 10.53
N GLY A 125 18.60 -3.38 11.32
CA GLY A 125 19.09 -2.11 11.85
C GLY A 125 19.91 -1.21 10.94
N THR A 126 20.03 -1.46 9.63
CA THR A 126 20.82 -0.53 8.80
C THR A 126 20.35 -0.27 7.35
N ILE A 127 19.63 -1.16 6.66
CA ILE A 127 19.15 -0.89 5.27
C ILE A 127 17.85 -1.66 4.91
N THR A 128 17.22 -2.34 5.86
CA THR A 128 16.51 -3.59 5.58
C THR A 128 15.13 -3.61 6.24
N ASN A 129 14.13 -3.22 5.44
CA ASN A 129 12.72 -3.24 5.83
C ASN A 129 12.03 -4.46 5.20
N ILE A 130 11.29 -5.24 5.99
CA ILE A 130 10.96 -6.62 5.61
C ILE A 130 9.48 -6.95 5.72
N GLY A 131 8.71 -6.14 6.45
CA GLY A 131 7.31 -6.42 6.76
C GLY A 131 6.32 -5.93 5.71
N PRO A 132 5.06 -6.38 5.82
CA PRO A 132 4.06 -6.22 4.78
C PRO A 132 3.62 -4.76 4.57
N VAL A 133 3.63 -3.93 5.60
CA VAL A 133 3.28 -2.50 5.47
C VAL A 133 4.39 -1.75 4.73
N THR A 134 5.64 -2.14 4.94
CA THR A 134 6.76 -1.59 4.17
C THR A 134 6.69 -1.98 2.69
N TRP A 135 6.29 -3.22 2.38
CA TRP A 135 6.01 -3.62 0.99
C TRP A 135 4.84 -2.84 0.40
N ALA A 136 3.75 -2.66 1.15
CA ALA A 136 2.63 -1.84 0.70
C ALA A 136 3.07 -0.40 0.37
N ARG A 137 4.01 0.16 1.15
CA ARG A 137 4.60 1.48 0.87
C ARG A 137 5.32 1.52 -0.47
N GLN A 138 6.08 0.48 -0.83
CA GLN A 138 6.74 0.43 -2.13
C GLN A 138 5.77 0.35 -3.28
N LEU A 139 4.84 -0.60 -3.19
CA LEU A 139 3.82 -0.83 -4.20
C LEU A 139 2.90 0.38 -4.36
N SER A 140 2.80 1.23 -3.33
CA SER A 140 2.06 2.48 -3.39
C SER A 140 2.71 3.54 -4.30
N LEU A 141 3.98 3.38 -4.67
CA LEU A 141 4.75 4.38 -5.42
C LEU A 141 4.67 5.78 -4.77
N GLY A 142 4.79 5.84 -3.45
CA GLY A 142 4.75 7.07 -2.67
C GLY A 142 3.34 7.55 -2.27
N ARG A 143 2.27 6.85 -2.68
CA ARG A 143 0.90 7.21 -2.25
C ARG A 143 0.69 7.13 -0.75
N ILE A 144 1.51 6.35 -0.03
CA ILE A 144 1.50 6.31 1.43
C ILE A 144 2.86 6.68 2.02
N ASP A 145 2.84 7.26 3.21
CA ASP A 145 4.01 7.56 4.02
C ASP A 145 4.03 6.68 5.29
N PHE A 146 4.80 5.61 5.24
CA PHE A 146 5.04 4.72 6.37
C PHE A 146 6.52 4.73 6.75
N ARG A 147 6.81 4.94 8.03
CA ARG A 147 8.18 5.09 8.56
C ARG A 147 8.32 4.34 9.87
N LYS A 148 9.56 4.07 10.27
CA LYS A 148 9.88 3.32 11.48
C LYS A 148 9.24 3.90 12.73
N ALA A 149 9.22 5.24 12.86
CA ALA A 149 8.60 5.94 13.98
C ALA A 149 7.08 5.67 14.14
N ARG A 150 6.41 5.17 13.09
CA ARG A 150 4.98 4.82 13.10
C ARG A 150 4.74 3.30 13.08
N ASN A 151 5.76 2.51 13.43
CA ASN A 151 5.64 1.07 13.62
C ASN A 151 5.58 0.71 15.11
N SER A 152 4.37 0.48 15.60
CA SER A 152 4.07 0.14 17.00
C SER A 152 3.84 -1.36 17.18
N GLY A 153 4.71 -2.17 16.56
CA GLY A 153 4.70 -3.63 16.72
C GLY A 153 5.50 -4.06 17.95
N VAL A 154 5.03 -5.05 18.70
CA VAL A 154 5.72 -5.54 19.91
C VAL A 154 5.83 -7.05 19.91
N GLY A 155 7.06 -7.55 20.10
CA GLY A 155 7.32 -8.98 20.16
C GLY A 155 6.63 -9.64 21.35
N GLY A 156 5.90 -10.74 21.10
CA GLY A 156 5.24 -11.53 22.14
C GLY A 156 3.99 -10.91 22.77
N ALA A 157 3.64 -9.67 22.43
CA ALA A 157 2.52 -8.97 23.05
C ALA A 157 1.16 -9.57 22.65
N THR A 158 0.29 -9.73 23.64
CA THR A 158 -1.13 -10.05 23.49
C THR A 158 -1.94 -8.84 23.02
N THR A 159 -3.18 -9.05 22.58
CA THR A 159 -4.05 -7.92 22.20
C THR A 159 -4.40 -6.99 23.36
N GLU A 160 -4.40 -7.48 24.60
CA GLU A 160 -4.60 -6.64 25.79
C GLU A 160 -3.39 -5.74 26.05
N GLU A 161 -2.17 -6.28 25.95
CA GLU A 161 -0.93 -5.50 26.11
C GLU A 161 -0.76 -4.47 24.98
N ILE A 162 -1.07 -4.85 23.74
CA ILE A 162 -1.03 -3.92 22.59
C ILE A 162 -2.00 -2.76 22.84
N ARG A 163 -3.23 -3.07 23.25
CA ARG A 163 -4.26 -2.06 23.56
C ARG A 163 -3.85 -1.15 24.71
N ALA A 164 -3.27 -1.68 25.77
CA ALA A 164 -2.89 -0.91 26.94
C ALA A 164 -1.65 -0.04 26.70
N ASN A 165 -0.63 -0.58 26.03
CA ASN A 165 0.72 -0.02 26.05
C ASN A 165 1.12 0.66 24.73
N GLN A 166 0.55 0.25 23.60
CA GLN A 166 0.96 0.76 22.27
C GLN A 166 -0.10 1.64 21.62
N PHE A 167 -1.37 1.26 21.74
CA PHE A 167 -2.48 1.97 21.11
C PHE A 167 -2.60 3.45 21.51
N PRO A 168 -2.37 3.88 22.77
CA PRO A 168 -2.48 5.31 23.13
C PRO A 168 -1.58 6.22 22.29
N ALA A 169 -0.34 5.80 22.02
CA ALA A 169 0.59 6.57 21.19
C ALA A 169 0.15 6.62 19.71
N VAL A 170 -0.38 5.51 19.18
CA VAL A 170 -0.94 5.46 17.81
C VAL A 170 -2.16 6.38 17.69
N LEU A 171 -3.05 6.38 18.68
CA LEU A 171 -4.24 7.21 18.70
C LEU A 171 -3.90 8.71 18.74
N ALA A 172 -2.83 9.08 19.46
CA ALA A 172 -2.33 10.45 19.53
C ALA A 172 -1.50 10.89 18.31
N SER A 173 -1.15 9.95 17.41
CA SER A 173 -0.28 10.24 16.26
C SER A 173 -0.96 11.06 15.16
N ASP A 174 -0.18 11.55 14.23
CA ASP A 174 -0.65 12.28 13.04
C ASP A 174 -1.14 11.36 11.90
N ALA A 175 -1.15 10.04 12.10
CA ALA A 175 -1.60 9.08 11.10
C ALA A 175 -3.12 9.19 10.88
N ALA A 176 -3.52 9.26 9.61
CA ALA A 176 -4.92 9.09 9.22
C ALA A 176 -5.27 7.62 8.94
N ILE A 177 -4.28 6.75 8.85
CA ILE A 177 -4.44 5.35 8.47
C ILE A 177 -3.80 4.45 9.52
N LEU A 178 -4.58 3.51 10.06
CA LEU A 178 -4.08 2.47 10.96
C LEU A 178 -4.13 1.12 10.27
N VAL A 179 -3.00 0.41 10.18
CA VAL A 179 -2.95 -1.01 9.82
C VAL A 179 -2.80 -1.84 11.10
N LEU A 180 -3.78 -2.68 11.38
CA LEU A 180 -3.91 -3.44 12.64
C LEU A 180 -3.82 -4.94 12.38
N LEU A 181 -2.89 -5.61 13.06
CA LEU A 181 -2.73 -7.07 13.09
C LEU A 181 -2.42 -7.52 14.52
N GLY A 182 -3.16 -8.48 15.05
CA GLY A 182 -2.89 -9.03 16.38
C GLY A 182 -3.80 -10.19 16.71
N GLY A 183 -3.34 -11.06 17.60
CA GLY A 183 -4.10 -12.24 18.04
C GLY A 183 -3.29 -13.54 18.02
N VAL A 184 -2.12 -13.57 17.39
CA VAL A 184 -1.30 -14.80 17.33
C VAL A 184 -0.83 -15.25 18.72
N ASN A 185 -0.43 -14.33 19.60
CA ASN A 185 0.02 -14.67 20.95
C ASN A 185 -1.14 -15.09 21.86
N ASP A 186 -2.31 -14.47 21.68
CA ASP A 186 -3.57 -14.85 22.32
C ASP A 186 -3.95 -16.30 21.94
N ALA A 187 -3.87 -16.64 20.65
CA ALA A 187 -4.14 -17.97 20.12
C ALA A 187 -3.04 -18.99 20.47
N ASN A 188 -1.78 -18.56 20.63
CA ASN A 188 -0.70 -19.45 21.00
C ASN A 188 -0.76 -19.87 22.48
N SER A 189 -0.92 -18.89 23.38
CA SER A 189 -0.95 -19.13 24.83
C SER A 189 -2.29 -19.70 25.30
N GLY A 190 -3.38 -19.32 24.63
CA GLY A 190 -4.74 -19.62 25.03
C GLY A 190 -5.24 -18.85 26.24
N ALA A 191 -4.43 -17.96 26.84
CA ALA A 191 -4.81 -17.17 28.01
C ALA A 191 -5.95 -16.19 27.72
N ILE A 192 -6.07 -15.76 26.46
CA ILE A 192 -7.14 -14.87 25.99
C ILE A 192 -8.07 -15.67 25.06
N SER A 193 -9.38 -15.45 25.18
CA SER A 193 -10.38 -16.09 24.31
C SER A 193 -10.45 -15.38 22.96
N ALA A 194 -10.86 -16.08 21.89
CA ALA A 194 -11.05 -15.46 20.59
C ALA A 194 -12.04 -14.28 20.64
N GLN A 195 -13.11 -14.40 21.44
CA GLN A 195 -14.05 -13.31 21.67
C GLN A 195 -13.36 -12.09 22.30
N ARG A 196 -12.53 -12.30 23.32
CA ARG A 196 -11.82 -11.20 23.97
C ARG A 196 -10.78 -10.56 23.05
N THR A 197 -10.07 -11.35 22.26
CA THR A 197 -9.18 -10.88 21.19
C THR A 197 -9.95 -9.98 20.21
N LEU A 198 -11.12 -10.41 19.75
CA LEU A 198 -11.98 -9.64 18.85
C LEU A 198 -12.49 -8.34 19.49
N GLU A 199 -12.88 -8.36 20.77
CA GLU A 199 -13.26 -7.16 21.52
C GLU A 199 -12.14 -6.12 21.56
N ASN A 200 -10.90 -6.57 21.79
CA ASN A 200 -9.74 -5.68 21.83
C ASN A 200 -9.42 -5.08 20.45
N LEU A 201 -9.41 -5.91 19.40
CA LEU A 201 -9.17 -5.44 18.02
C LEU A 201 -10.27 -4.47 17.57
N ALA A 202 -11.53 -4.80 17.82
CA ALA A 202 -12.67 -3.94 17.51
C ALA A 202 -12.61 -2.62 18.29
N PHE A 203 -12.23 -2.65 19.57
CA PHE A 203 -12.07 -1.44 20.37
C PHE A 203 -11.02 -0.51 19.77
N MET A 204 -9.82 -1.01 19.46
CA MET A 204 -8.75 -0.19 18.90
C MET A 204 -9.14 0.39 17.54
N ALA A 205 -9.69 -0.45 16.65
CA ALA A 205 -10.09 -0.02 15.31
C ALA A 205 -11.20 1.03 15.35
N ARG A 206 -12.28 0.77 16.13
CA ARG A 206 -13.42 1.70 16.26
C ARG A 206 -13.01 3.00 16.93
N THR A 207 -12.21 2.95 17.99
CA THR A 207 -11.74 4.16 18.69
C THR A 207 -10.90 5.03 17.76
N PHE A 208 -10.01 4.43 16.96
CA PHE A 208 -9.19 5.16 16.00
C PHE A 208 -10.04 5.85 14.91
N VAL A 209 -11.01 5.15 14.32
CA VAL A 209 -11.86 5.76 13.29
C VAL A 209 -12.91 6.71 13.87
N GLN A 210 -13.30 6.58 15.13
CA GLN A 210 -14.26 7.50 15.76
C GLN A 210 -13.61 8.80 16.23
N SER A 211 -12.29 8.81 16.45
CA SER A 211 -11.60 10.00 16.96
C SER A 211 -11.51 11.16 15.95
N ASP A 212 -11.58 10.89 14.64
CA ASP A 212 -11.46 11.91 13.60
C ASP A 212 -12.12 11.44 12.29
N PRO A 213 -13.09 12.18 11.67
CA PRO A 213 -13.77 11.85 10.40
C PRO A 213 -12.83 11.54 9.22
N GLY A 214 -11.56 11.94 9.28
CA GLY A 214 -10.51 11.64 8.32
C GLY A 214 -9.70 10.37 8.60
N ARG A 215 -9.98 9.61 9.66
CA ARG A 215 -9.26 8.36 10.00
C ARG A 215 -9.92 7.11 9.45
N VAL A 216 -9.10 6.18 8.97
CA VAL A 216 -9.49 4.85 8.49
C VAL A 216 -8.62 3.77 9.13
N CYS A 217 -9.19 2.59 9.37
CA CYS A 217 -8.47 1.44 9.90
C CYS A 217 -8.56 0.26 8.94
N LEU A 218 -7.41 -0.28 8.58
CA LEU A 218 -7.23 -1.53 7.85
C LEU A 218 -6.98 -2.64 8.87
N LEU A 219 -7.96 -3.53 9.01
CA LEU A 219 -7.87 -4.73 9.82
C LEU A 219 -7.39 -5.88 8.95
N LEU A 220 -6.21 -6.44 9.25
CA LEU A 220 -5.82 -7.71 8.66
C LEU A 220 -6.69 -8.80 9.27
N ASP A 221 -7.31 -9.65 8.45
CA ASP A 221 -8.16 -10.76 8.89
C ASP A 221 -7.38 -11.91 9.53
N GLU A 222 -6.27 -11.64 10.22
CA GLU A 222 -5.25 -12.62 10.60
C GLU A 222 -4.55 -13.29 9.42
N VAL A 223 -3.58 -14.15 9.71
CA VAL A 223 -2.90 -14.99 8.70
C VAL A 223 -2.76 -16.42 9.23
N PRO A 224 -2.90 -17.48 8.41
CA PRO A 224 -2.71 -18.85 8.88
C PRO A 224 -1.27 -19.03 9.34
N VAL A 225 -1.05 -19.58 10.52
CA VAL A 225 0.31 -19.93 11.00
C VAL A 225 0.32 -21.38 11.50
N ALA A 226 1.49 -22.01 11.48
CA ALA A 226 1.64 -23.39 11.92
C ALA A 226 2.03 -23.45 13.42
N GLY A 227 1.65 -24.53 14.10
CA GLY A 227 2.18 -24.86 15.42
C GLY A 227 1.61 -24.05 16.59
N LEU A 228 0.45 -23.41 16.45
CA LEU A 228 -0.22 -22.75 17.57
C LEU A 228 -0.76 -23.76 18.60
N GLY A 229 -0.75 -23.36 19.87
CA GLY A 229 -1.43 -24.11 20.94
C GLY A 229 -2.96 -24.21 20.74
N TYR A 230 -3.60 -23.19 20.16
CA TYR A 230 -5.05 -23.13 19.95
C TYR A 230 -5.41 -22.60 18.55
N PRO A 231 -5.21 -23.39 17.47
CA PRO A 231 -5.42 -22.96 16.09
C PRO A 231 -6.88 -22.55 15.79
N ASP A 232 -7.87 -23.19 16.42
CA ASP A 232 -9.29 -22.85 16.24
C ASP A 232 -9.61 -21.41 16.70
N LYS A 233 -8.90 -20.91 17.71
CA LYS A 233 -9.03 -19.50 18.15
C LYS A 233 -8.59 -18.54 17.05
N GLN A 234 -7.53 -18.88 16.32
CA GLN A 234 -7.03 -18.06 15.22
C GLN A 234 -8.06 -17.95 14.09
N ILE A 235 -8.70 -19.07 13.74
CA ILE A 235 -9.77 -19.12 12.74
C ILE A 235 -10.98 -18.28 13.19
N ALA A 236 -11.39 -18.42 14.46
CA ALA A 236 -12.47 -17.62 15.02
C ALA A 236 -12.16 -16.12 15.01
N VAL A 237 -10.91 -15.72 15.27
CA VAL A 237 -10.47 -14.32 15.18
C VAL A 237 -10.50 -13.84 13.73
N ARG A 238 -10.02 -14.62 12.75
CA ARG A 238 -10.14 -14.28 11.31
C ARG A 238 -11.59 -13.98 10.93
N ASP A 239 -12.49 -14.91 11.22
CA ASP A 239 -13.89 -14.79 10.82
C ASP A 239 -14.58 -13.62 11.54
N GLY A 240 -14.27 -13.41 12.82
CA GLY A 240 -14.75 -12.26 13.57
C GLY A 240 -14.23 -10.92 13.04
N VAL A 241 -12.95 -10.83 12.65
CA VAL A 241 -12.38 -9.60 12.05
C VAL A 241 -13.06 -9.30 10.71
N ARG A 242 -13.30 -10.31 9.87
CA ARG A 242 -14.05 -10.14 8.61
C ARG A 242 -15.44 -9.57 8.84
N ALA A 243 -16.11 -9.97 9.92
CA ALA A 243 -17.42 -9.44 10.31
C ALA A 243 -17.38 -7.98 10.82
N LEU A 244 -16.21 -7.42 11.14
CA LEU A 244 -16.06 -6.02 11.54
C LEU A 244 -16.02 -5.03 10.37
N ALA A 245 -16.01 -5.52 9.12
CA ALA A 245 -15.95 -4.67 7.94
C ALA A 245 -17.12 -3.67 7.91
N ASP A 246 -16.77 -2.39 7.92
CA ASP A 246 -17.71 -1.28 7.74
C ASP A 246 -16.98 -0.13 7.04
N PRO A 247 -16.82 -0.21 5.70
CA PRO A 247 -16.11 0.81 4.93
C PRO A 247 -16.74 2.20 5.03
N ALA A 248 -18.04 2.29 5.31
CA ALA A 248 -18.74 3.55 5.52
C ALA A 248 -18.24 4.28 6.77
N SER A 249 -17.97 3.52 7.83
CA SER A 249 -17.35 4.03 9.05
C SER A 249 -15.82 4.08 8.99
N GLY A 250 -15.19 3.67 7.87
CA GLY A 250 -13.73 3.64 7.72
C GLY A 250 -13.04 2.38 8.22
N LEU A 251 -13.79 1.30 8.51
CA LEU A 251 -13.25 -0.01 8.86
C LEU A 251 -13.15 -0.88 7.62
N VAL A 252 -11.93 -1.13 7.15
CA VAL A 252 -11.66 -1.93 5.95
C VAL A 252 -10.94 -3.19 6.34
N VAL A 253 -11.44 -4.34 5.89
CA VAL A 253 -10.76 -5.62 6.09
C VAL A 253 -9.81 -5.90 4.93
N VAL A 254 -8.61 -6.35 5.25
CA VAL A 254 -7.58 -6.81 4.31
C VAL A 254 -7.59 -8.34 4.30
N PRO A 255 -7.80 -9.00 3.15
CA PRO A 255 -7.88 -10.47 3.03
C PRO A 255 -6.47 -11.11 3.09
N SER A 256 -5.76 -10.88 4.18
CA SER A 256 -4.36 -11.27 4.38
C SER A 256 -4.21 -12.77 4.54
N TRP A 257 -5.22 -13.44 5.11
CA TRP A 257 -5.22 -14.89 5.28
C TRP A 257 -4.99 -15.63 3.96
N ASN A 258 -5.78 -15.27 2.94
CA ASN A 258 -5.76 -15.94 1.65
C ASN A 258 -4.51 -15.62 0.82
N ALA A 259 -3.77 -14.57 1.17
CA ALA A 259 -2.50 -14.25 0.51
C ALA A 259 -1.40 -15.29 0.81
N VAL A 260 -1.53 -16.03 1.91
CA VAL A 260 -0.49 -16.95 2.41
C VAL A 260 -1.05 -18.31 2.85
N ALA A 261 -2.31 -18.61 2.52
CA ALA A 261 -2.94 -19.90 2.72
C ALA A 261 -2.76 -20.83 1.51
N ALA A 262 -2.71 -22.15 1.73
CA ALA A 262 -2.59 -23.15 0.67
C ALA A 262 -3.81 -23.19 -0.29
N GLY A 263 -4.93 -22.60 0.13
CA GLY A 263 -6.14 -22.42 -0.65
C GLY A 263 -7.08 -21.44 0.04
N PRO A 264 -8.21 -21.08 -0.59
CA PRO A 264 -9.19 -20.16 0.00
C PRO A 264 -9.62 -20.63 1.38
N ASP A 265 -9.42 -19.77 2.39
CA ASP A 265 -9.76 -19.97 3.79
C ASP A 265 -9.13 -21.20 4.46
N SER A 266 -8.15 -21.82 3.81
CA SER A 266 -7.39 -22.95 4.33
C SER A 266 -6.60 -22.53 5.57
N ALA A 267 -6.65 -23.36 6.62
CA ALA A 267 -5.80 -23.19 7.80
C ALA A 267 -4.35 -23.59 7.57
N SER A 268 -4.04 -24.29 6.47
CA SER A 268 -2.67 -24.66 6.11
C SER A 268 -1.91 -23.46 5.54
N PRO A 269 -0.87 -22.96 6.21
CA PRO A 269 -0.03 -21.89 5.68
C PRO A 269 0.86 -22.39 4.52
N LEU A 270 1.18 -21.49 3.60
CA LEU A 270 2.21 -21.72 2.60
C LEU A 270 3.60 -21.64 3.25
N GLY A 271 4.39 -22.69 3.12
CA GLY A 271 5.71 -22.77 3.76
C GLY A 271 6.67 -21.63 3.37
N TRP A 272 6.57 -21.13 2.14
CA TRP A 272 7.40 -20.01 1.67
C TRP A 272 7.03 -18.66 2.30
N ALA A 273 5.88 -18.53 2.96
CA ALA A 273 5.40 -17.27 3.52
C ALA A 273 6.06 -16.92 4.86
N TYR A 274 6.70 -17.90 5.51
CA TYR A 274 7.22 -17.77 6.86
C TYR A 274 8.66 -18.23 6.95
N ARG A 275 9.43 -17.60 7.86
CA ARG A 275 10.80 -18.04 8.17
C ARG A 275 10.86 -19.07 9.30
N ASP A 276 9.88 -19.04 10.19
CA ASP A 276 9.81 -19.89 11.39
C ASP A 276 8.38 -20.38 11.68
N GLY A 277 7.51 -20.37 10.66
CA GLY A 277 6.12 -20.79 10.76
C GLY A 277 5.15 -19.72 11.28
N ILE A 278 5.65 -18.61 11.85
CA ILE A 278 4.83 -17.50 12.39
C ILE A 278 5.22 -16.16 11.77
N HIS A 279 6.52 -15.88 11.72
CA HIS A 279 7.03 -14.61 11.24
C HIS A 279 7.33 -14.65 9.76
N TRP A 280 7.16 -13.50 9.11
CA TRP A 280 7.25 -13.40 7.66
C TRP A 280 8.62 -13.81 7.13
N SER A 281 8.60 -14.56 6.02
CA SER A 281 9.63 -14.43 5.01
C SER A 281 9.42 -13.12 4.22
N LYS A 282 10.40 -12.72 3.42
CA LYS A 282 10.21 -11.56 2.52
C LYS A 282 9.07 -11.77 1.55
N ARG A 283 8.96 -12.99 1.01
CA ARG A 283 7.93 -13.36 0.04
C ARG A 283 6.53 -13.35 0.66
N GLY A 284 6.38 -13.83 1.88
CA GLY A 284 5.13 -13.75 2.64
C GLY A 284 4.73 -12.31 2.93
N ALA A 285 5.69 -11.49 3.38
CA ALA A 285 5.46 -10.07 3.60
C ALA A 285 5.09 -9.32 2.32
N PHE A 286 5.71 -9.67 1.18
CA PHE A 286 5.34 -9.10 -0.13
C PHE A 286 3.91 -9.48 -0.53
N ALA A 287 3.53 -10.75 -0.39
CA ALA A 287 2.19 -11.23 -0.70
C ALA A 287 1.11 -10.51 0.12
N VAL A 288 1.30 -10.41 1.44
CA VAL A 288 0.38 -9.67 2.33
C VAL A 288 0.45 -8.17 2.04
N GLY A 289 1.62 -7.62 1.75
CA GLY A 289 1.80 -6.21 1.39
C GLY A 289 1.05 -5.80 0.14
N ARG A 290 0.89 -6.69 -0.84
CA ARG A 290 0.03 -6.48 -2.02
C ARG A 290 -1.44 -6.33 -1.61
N GLU A 291 -1.94 -7.16 -0.71
CA GLU A 291 -3.32 -7.07 -0.23
C GLU A 291 -3.56 -5.79 0.59
N ILE A 292 -2.60 -5.44 1.46
CA ILE A 292 -2.63 -4.17 2.20
C ILE A 292 -2.67 -3.00 1.21
N TRP A 293 -1.82 -3.01 0.18
CA TRP A 293 -1.80 -1.96 -0.83
C TRP A 293 -3.13 -1.86 -1.58
N GLN A 294 -3.71 -2.98 -2.02
CA GLN A 294 -5.02 -2.98 -2.67
C GLN A 294 -6.11 -2.36 -1.77
N ALA A 295 -6.05 -2.58 -0.46
CA ALA A 295 -6.96 -1.93 0.48
C ALA A 295 -6.66 -0.44 0.67
N LEU A 296 -5.39 -0.07 0.83
CA LEU A 296 -4.96 1.32 0.96
C LEU A 296 -5.32 2.17 -0.25
N ALA A 297 -5.18 1.62 -1.46
CA ALA A 297 -5.50 2.31 -2.70
C ALA A 297 -6.97 2.75 -2.79
N ARG A 298 -7.87 2.11 -2.03
CA ARG A 298 -9.29 2.48 -1.98
C ARG A 298 -9.58 3.60 -0.97
N VAL A 299 -8.75 3.75 0.06
CA VAL A 299 -8.95 4.74 1.13
C VAL A 299 -7.99 5.92 1.05
N THR A 300 -7.04 5.89 0.13
CA THR A 300 -6.06 6.96 -0.10
C THR A 300 -6.43 7.76 -1.34
N ARG A 301 -6.15 9.07 -1.30
CA ARG A 301 -6.27 9.91 -2.48
C ARG A 301 -5.18 9.53 -3.49
N THR A 302 -5.45 9.75 -4.77
CA THR A 302 -4.39 9.72 -5.79
C THR A 302 -3.32 10.72 -5.40
N TYR A 303 -2.11 10.22 -5.28
CA TYR A 303 -0.92 11.00 -5.00
C TYR A 303 0.08 10.66 -6.08
N ASP A 304 0.55 11.69 -6.79
CA ASP A 304 1.60 11.53 -7.77
C ASP A 304 2.90 12.08 -7.18
N PRO A 305 3.89 11.23 -6.86
CA PRO A 305 5.18 11.72 -6.41
C PRO A 305 5.89 12.60 -7.46
N GLN A 306 5.55 12.46 -8.75
CA GLN A 306 6.18 13.24 -9.83
C GLN A 306 5.76 14.70 -9.87
N THR A 307 4.59 15.06 -9.31
CA THR A 307 4.11 16.45 -9.30
C THR A 307 4.75 17.30 -8.21
N ARG A 308 5.59 16.71 -7.34
CA ARG A 308 6.30 17.49 -6.33
C ARG A 308 7.56 18.11 -6.95
N ALA A 309 7.62 19.44 -6.94
CA ALA A 309 8.78 20.21 -7.39
C ALA A 309 10.06 19.70 -6.69
N GLY A 310 11.11 19.45 -7.47
CA GLY A 310 12.42 19.01 -7.01
C GLY A 310 13.47 19.17 -8.10
N VAL A 311 14.74 19.22 -7.73
CA VAL A 311 15.85 19.30 -8.69
C VAL A 311 16.17 17.88 -9.15
N LEU A 312 16.11 17.63 -10.46
CA LEU A 312 16.65 16.40 -11.04
C LEU A 312 18.15 16.36 -10.78
N VAL A 313 18.62 15.28 -10.16
CA VAL A 313 20.02 15.15 -9.82
C VAL A 313 20.76 14.41 -10.92
N GLY A 314 21.62 15.12 -11.65
CA GLY A 314 22.79 14.53 -12.30
C GLY A 314 22.86 14.60 -13.83
N GLY A 315 23.02 15.81 -14.36
CA GLY A 315 23.60 16.06 -15.69
C GLY A 315 22.65 15.91 -16.89
N ASP A 316 23.10 16.38 -18.06
CA ASP A 316 22.37 16.25 -19.32
C ASP A 316 22.38 14.80 -19.80
N PHE A 317 21.22 14.30 -20.24
CA PHE A 317 21.04 12.92 -20.69
C PHE A 317 21.31 12.81 -22.18
N VAL A 318 22.03 11.76 -22.57
CA VAL A 318 22.11 11.32 -23.97
C VAL A 318 21.11 10.17 -24.12
N THR A 319 20.26 10.25 -25.14
CA THR A 319 19.11 9.35 -25.35
C THR A 319 19.46 7.88 -25.61
N SER A 320 20.76 7.51 -25.68
CA SER A 320 21.18 6.11 -25.76
C SER A 320 22.68 5.90 -25.51
N GLY A 321 23.05 4.76 -24.92
CA GLY A 321 24.37 4.14 -25.09
C GLY A 321 25.45 4.42 -24.04
N ALA A 322 25.27 5.36 -23.12
CA ALA A 322 26.24 5.63 -22.04
C ALA A 322 25.56 6.00 -20.71
N ALA A 323 26.30 5.91 -19.60
CA ALA A 323 25.87 6.41 -18.30
C ALA A 323 25.54 7.92 -18.38
N PRO A 324 24.60 8.43 -17.56
CA PRO A 324 24.38 9.87 -17.49
C PRO A 324 25.68 10.59 -17.08
N SER A 325 25.91 11.78 -17.62
CA SER A 325 27.11 12.55 -17.32
C SER A 325 27.26 12.77 -15.81
N GLY A 326 28.43 12.44 -15.26
CA GLY A 326 28.72 12.56 -13.82
C GLY A 326 28.28 11.38 -12.94
N TRP A 327 27.66 10.36 -13.52
CA TRP A 327 27.31 9.13 -12.80
C TRP A 327 28.45 8.12 -12.87
N THR A 328 28.71 7.47 -11.74
CA THR A 328 29.38 6.17 -11.70
C THR A 328 28.31 5.10 -11.78
N VAL A 329 28.39 4.23 -12.80
CA VAL A 329 27.48 3.09 -12.98
C VAL A 329 28.27 1.78 -12.96
N PRO A 330 27.64 0.66 -12.59
CA PRO A 330 28.36 -0.61 -12.53
C PRO A 330 28.71 -1.14 -13.92
N SER A 331 29.85 -1.82 -13.99
CA SER A 331 30.38 -2.49 -15.18
C SER A 331 31.19 -3.71 -14.75
N GLY A 332 31.46 -4.62 -15.67
CA GLY A 332 32.21 -5.84 -15.42
C GLY A 332 31.62 -7.06 -16.14
N THR A 333 32.24 -8.22 -15.96
CA THR A 333 31.78 -9.47 -16.56
C THR A 333 30.35 -9.78 -16.12
N GLY A 334 29.45 -9.99 -17.09
CA GLY A 334 28.04 -10.30 -16.84
C GLY A 334 27.20 -9.10 -16.39
N ILE A 335 27.72 -7.87 -16.44
CA ILE A 335 27.00 -6.64 -16.07
C ILE A 335 26.94 -5.72 -17.29
N THR A 336 25.74 -5.30 -17.65
CA THR A 336 25.53 -4.28 -18.69
C THR A 336 24.66 -3.15 -18.15
N THR A 337 24.94 -1.93 -18.57
CA THR A 337 24.14 -0.75 -18.24
C THR A 337 23.80 0.04 -19.48
N ARG A 338 22.58 0.58 -19.51
CA ARG A 338 22.12 1.47 -20.58
C ARG A 338 21.08 2.45 -20.05
N MET A 339 20.86 3.53 -20.79
CA MET A 339 19.72 4.41 -20.59
C MET A 339 18.55 4.00 -21.49
N GLU A 340 17.34 4.11 -20.95
CA GLU A 340 16.09 3.84 -21.68
C GLU A 340 15.03 4.87 -21.29
N GLU A 341 14.40 5.50 -22.28
CA GLU A 341 13.24 6.36 -22.05
C GLU A 341 11.96 5.54 -22.16
N ALA A 342 11.17 5.49 -21.08
CA ALA A 342 9.92 4.75 -21.03
C ALA A 342 8.95 5.36 -20.02
N ASN A 343 7.66 5.47 -20.39
CA ASN A 343 6.59 6.00 -19.53
C ASN A 343 6.86 7.42 -19.02
N GLY A 344 7.47 8.27 -19.86
CA GLY A 344 7.84 9.64 -19.51
C GLY A 344 8.97 9.73 -18.47
N LEU A 345 9.70 8.65 -18.26
CA LEU A 345 10.85 8.59 -17.36
C LEU A 345 12.09 8.09 -18.10
N ASN A 346 13.23 8.63 -17.70
CA ASN A 346 14.53 8.09 -18.10
C ASN A 346 15.00 7.11 -17.02
N TRP A 347 15.29 5.90 -17.47
CA TRP A 347 15.69 4.77 -16.65
C TRP A 347 17.16 4.45 -16.87
N LEU A 348 17.93 4.36 -15.79
CA LEU A 348 19.16 3.57 -15.79
C LEU A 348 18.74 2.10 -15.68
N VAL A 349 19.02 1.34 -16.73
CA VAL A 349 18.75 -0.09 -16.80
C VAL A 349 20.06 -0.84 -16.53
N MET A 350 20.06 -1.67 -15.49
CA MET A 350 21.19 -2.53 -15.11
C MET A 350 20.77 -3.98 -15.31
N SER A 351 21.47 -4.70 -16.18
CA SER A 351 21.20 -6.12 -16.45
C SER A 351 22.37 -6.99 -16.00
N PHE A 352 22.05 -8.13 -15.39
CA PHE A 352 22.97 -9.06 -14.77
C PHE A 352 22.80 -10.45 -15.38
N SER A 353 23.90 -11.15 -15.62
CA SER A 353 23.92 -12.51 -16.16
C SER A 353 24.89 -13.38 -15.38
N GLY A 354 24.37 -14.17 -14.45
CA GLY A 354 25.14 -15.17 -13.70
C GLY A 354 26.21 -14.57 -12.77
N VAL A 355 25.98 -13.36 -12.23
CA VAL A 355 26.99 -12.65 -11.44
C VAL A 355 27.07 -13.24 -10.03
N ALA A 356 28.19 -13.90 -9.72
CA ALA A 356 28.45 -14.42 -8.38
C ALA A 356 28.68 -13.27 -7.39
N SER A 357 28.01 -13.33 -6.23
CA SER A 357 28.15 -12.34 -5.15
C SER A 357 27.95 -10.89 -5.62
N LEU A 358 26.91 -10.68 -6.44
CA LEU A 358 26.55 -9.36 -6.95
C LEU A 358 26.50 -8.32 -5.81
N ASN A 359 27.29 -7.26 -5.92
CA ASN A 359 27.29 -6.13 -5.01
C ASN A 359 27.80 -4.91 -5.76
N VAL A 360 26.87 -4.18 -6.36
CA VAL A 360 27.15 -3.08 -7.28
C VAL A 360 26.51 -1.80 -6.80
N ASN A 361 27.10 -0.67 -7.19
CA ASN A 361 26.59 0.65 -6.82
C ASN A 361 26.44 1.53 -8.07
N ALA A 362 25.43 2.39 -8.04
CA ALA A 362 25.31 3.52 -8.96
C ALA A 362 25.17 4.80 -8.12
N TYR A 363 25.97 5.83 -8.42
CA TYR A 363 25.97 7.07 -7.65
C TYR A 363 26.52 8.23 -8.48
N VAL A 364 26.19 9.45 -8.06
CA VAL A 364 26.87 10.67 -8.54
C VAL A 364 28.06 10.97 -7.62
N SER A 365 29.20 11.35 -8.21
CA SER A 365 30.38 11.79 -7.47
C SER A 365 30.04 13.02 -6.60
N SER A 366 30.85 13.31 -5.58
CA SER A 366 30.51 14.39 -4.64
C SER A 366 30.37 15.73 -5.36
N THR A 367 29.20 16.35 -5.25
CA THR A 367 28.92 17.68 -5.80
C THR A 367 28.79 18.70 -4.67
N ALA A 368 28.90 19.99 -5.03
CA ALA A 368 28.39 21.05 -4.18
C ALA A 368 26.92 20.80 -3.83
N ILE A 369 26.48 21.34 -2.70
CA ILE A 369 25.09 21.24 -2.27
C ILE A 369 24.23 22.01 -3.28
N PRO A 370 23.22 21.36 -3.90
CA PRO A 370 22.38 22.01 -4.90
C PRO A 370 21.70 23.26 -4.38
N ALA A 371 21.53 24.25 -5.26
CA ALA A 371 20.80 25.47 -4.93
C ALA A 371 19.38 25.14 -4.41
N GLY A 372 18.98 25.78 -3.30
CA GLY A 372 17.72 25.49 -2.61
C GLY A 372 17.84 24.57 -1.38
N LEU A 373 19.02 23.97 -1.15
CA LEU A 373 19.35 23.26 0.09
C LEU A 373 20.39 24.04 0.89
N THR A 374 20.10 24.30 2.16
CA THR A 374 20.97 25.06 3.06
C THR A 374 21.47 24.17 4.21
N PRO A 375 22.78 23.94 4.34
CA PRO A 375 23.36 23.20 5.47
C PRO A 375 22.90 23.74 6.82
N GLY A 376 22.55 22.83 7.74
CA GLY A 376 22.06 23.18 9.07
C GLY A 376 20.65 23.78 9.13
N THR A 377 19.95 23.90 7.99
CA THR A 377 18.55 24.35 7.94
C THR A 377 17.67 23.38 7.15
N SER A 378 18.11 22.93 5.98
CA SER A 378 17.33 22.03 5.12
C SER A 378 17.60 20.56 5.46
N LEU A 379 16.55 19.74 5.37
CA LEU A 379 16.68 18.28 5.25
C LEU A 379 16.61 17.89 3.78
N ALA A 380 17.51 17.02 3.34
CA ALA A 380 17.56 16.49 1.98
C ALA A 380 16.58 15.32 1.81
N ASP A 381 15.55 15.49 0.99
CA ASP A 381 14.60 14.44 0.60
C ASP A 381 14.95 13.93 -0.81
N VAL A 382 15.17 12.61 -0.93
CA VAL A 382 15.41 11.95 -2.22
C VAL A 382 14.37 10.85 -2.44
N GLN A 383 13.86 10.77 -3.65
CA GLN A 383 12.98 9.69 -4.07
C GLN A 383 13.44 9.11 -5.40
N MET A 384 13.37 7.79 -5.53
CA MET A 384 13.79 7.07 -6.74
C MET A 384 12.81 5.94 -7.04
N ARG A 385 12.14 6.00 -8.19
CA ARG A 385 11.36 4.85 -8.67
C ARG A 385 12.30 3.76 -9.11
N TYR A 386 11.95 2.51 -8.83
CA TYR A 386 12.65 1.35 -9.36
C TYR A 386 11.67 0.34 -9.91
N ARG A 387 12.19 -0.51 -10.79
CA ARG A 387 11.52 -1.69 -11.30
C ARG A 387 12.50 -2.85 -11.30
N ILE A 388 12.03 -4.01 -10.87
CA ILE A 388 12.71 -5.29 -11.08
C ILE A 388 11.92 -6.00 -12.15
N ASP A 389 12.57 -6.34 -13.25
CA ASP A 389 11.88 -7.00 -14.36
C ASP A 389 11.56 -8.45 -14.00
N ALA A 390 10.47 -8.94 -14.59
CA ALA A 390 10.02 -10.30 -14.46
C ALA A 390 11.15 -11.30 -14.81
N GLY A 391 11.22 -12.40 -14.07
CA GLY A 391 12.27 -13.42 -14.23
C GLY A 391 13.64 -13.03 -13.66
N SER A 392 13.75 -11.95 -12.89
CA SER A 392 14.98 -11.66 -12.14
C SER A 392 15.13 -12.62 -10.95
N GLU A 393 16.34 -13.15 -10.77
CA GLU A 393 16.64 -14.23 -9.82
C GLU A 393 17.80 -13.84 -8.89
N ASN A 394 17.71 -14.32 -7.65
CA ASN A 394 18.76 -14.22 -6.63
C ASN A 394 19.22 -12.79 -6.32
N LEU A 395 18.36 -11.78 -6.50
CA LEU A 395 18.60 -10.42 -6.02
C LEU A 395 18.27 -10.33 -4.51
N SER A 396 19.14 -9.68 -3.74
CA SER A 396 19.02 -9.55 -2.27
C SER A 396 18.68 -8.16 -1.79
N LEU A 397 19.07 -7.11 -2.53
CA LEU A 397 18.83 -5.73 -2.09
C LEU A 397 18.73 -4.82 -3.30
N VAL A 398 17.72 -3.94 -3.27
CA VAL A 398 17.79 -2.64 -3.95
C VAL A 398 17.63 -1.59 -2.87
N GLY A 399 18.67 -0.76 -2.68
CA GLY A 399 18.72 0.22 -1.60
C GLY A 399 19.22 1.57 -2.07
N LEU A 400 18.65 2.62 -1.48
CA LEU A 400 18.96 4.02 -1.72
C LEU A 400 19.41 4.66 -0.42
N GLU A 401 20.48 5.44 -0.51
CA GLU A 401 21.02 6.17 0.62
C GLU A 401 21.39 7.58 0.20
N ILE A 402 21.34 8.52 1.14
CA ILE A 402 21.97 9.84 0.99
C ILE A 402 23.27 9.85 1.79
N ARG A 403 24.37 10.29 1.19
CA ARG A 403 25.69 10.26 1.83
C ARG A 403 26.40 11.62 1.75
N ARG A 404 27.26 11.88 2.74
CA ARG A 404 28.28 12.94 2.71
C ARG A 404 29.39 12.57 1.73
N GLN A 405 30.24 13.55 1.38
CA GLN A 405 31.45 13.30 0.58
C GLN A 405 32.34 12.20 1.16
N SER A 406 32.49 12.16 2.50
CA SER A 406 33.26 11.14 3.23
C SER A 406 32.75 9.71 3.03
N GLY A 407 31.59 9.53 2.36
CA GLY A 407 30.92 8.24 2.23
C GLY A 407 30.04 7.89 3.43
N GLN A 408 30.07 8.70 4.49
CA GLN A 408 29.19 8.54 5.65
C GLN A 408 27.73 8.81 5.25
N ARG A 409 26.83 7.92 5.68
CA ARG A 409 25.37 8.11 5.54
C ARG A 409 24.92 9.37 6.28
N LEU A 410 23.98 10.10 5.70
CA LEU A 410 23.22 11.08 6.46
C LEU A 410 22.30 10.37 7.44
N SER A 411 21.98 11.04 8.54
CA SER A 411 20.91 10.65 9.45
C SER A 411 19.77 11.64 9.29
N ALA A 412 18.54 11.17 9.44
CA ALA A 412 17.38 12.01 9.63
C ALA A 412 17.46 12.76 10.97
N ALA A 413 16.67 13.83 11.10
CA ALA A 413 16.58 14.62 12.34
C ALA A 413 16.20 13.77 13.57
N THR A 414 15.52 12.64 13.36
CA THR A 414 15.16 11.67 14.40
C THR A 414 16.30 10.72 14.79
N GLY A 415 17.49 10.86 14.20
CA GLY A 415 18.66 10.02 14.44
C GLY A 415 18.72 8.73 13.61
N GLU A 416 17.64 8.37 12.90
CA GLU A 416 17.62 7.24 11.97
C GLU A 416 18.51 7.50 10.76
N LEU A 417 19.16 6.49 10.18
CA LEU A 417 19.94 6.68 8.95
C LEU A 417 19.00 7.03 7.78
N ALA A 418 19.44 7.95 6.91
CA ALA A 418 18.78 8.30 5.65
C ALA A 418 19.00 7.20 4.60
N THR A 419 18.55 6.00 4.93
CA THR A 419 18.61 4.80 4.11
C THR A 419 17.22 4.23 3.94
N ASP A 420 16.92 3.77 2.72
CA ASP A 420 15.73 3.00 2.44
C ASP A 420 16.10 1.92 1.45
N GLY A 421 15.70 0.70 1.75
CA GLY A 421 16.08 -0.43 0.95
C GLY A 421 15.17 -1.60 1.21
N PHE A 422 15.03 -2.39 0.15
CA PHE A 422 14.22 -3.59 0.14
C PHE A 422 15.15 -4.77 0.11
N ASP A 423 15.24 -5.42 1.27
CA ASP A 423 15.85 -6.72 1.38
C ASP A 423 14.92 -7.73 0.70
N MET A 424 15.38 -8.29 -0.40
CA MET A 424 14.72 -9.28 -1.23
C MET A 424 15.31 -10.69 -1.01
N GLY A 425 16.28 -10.83 -0.10
CA GLY A 425 16.87 -12.09 0.29
C GLY A 425 18.22 -11.93 0.99
N SER A 426 18.50 -12.69 2.04
CA SER A 426 19.85 -12.86 2.60
C SER A 426 20.05 -14.30 3.06
N THR A 427 21.18 -14.63 3.69
CA THR A 427 21.47 -15.98 4.24
C THR A 427 20.42 -16.50 5.23
N PHE A 428 19.47 -15.67 5.67
CA PHE A 428 18.31 -16.06 6.48
C PHE A 428 17.20 -16.82 5.72
N GLU A 429 17.30 -17.00 4.40
CA GLU A 429 16.18 -17.40 3.51
C GLU A 429 16.33 -18.78 2.81
N ALA A 430 17.05 -19.75 3.37
CA ALA A 430 17.23 -21.05 2.71
C ALA A 430 15.90 -21.79 2.36
N ALA A 431 14.74 -21.38 2.91
CA ALA A 431 13.46 -22.06 2.75
C ALA A 431 12.39 -21.31 1.90
N SER A 432 12.53 -20.02 1.57
CA SER A 432 11.44 -19.19 1.01
C SER A 432 11.49 -18.96 -0.51
N GLY A 433 12.65 -19.12 -1.14
CA GLY A 433 12.85 -18.85 -2.58
C GLY A 433 12.76 -17.35 -2.94
N PRO A 434 13.07 -16.97 -4.20
CA PRO A 434 13.05 -15.57 -4.63
C PRO A 434 11.63 -14.99 -4.63
N LEU A 435 11.53 -13.66 -4.77
CA LEU A 435 10.27 -12.97 -5.06
C LEU A 435 9.58 -13.62 -6.29
N PRO A 436 8.24 -13.48 -6.41
CA PRO A 436 7.51 -14.02 -7.56
C PRO A 436 8.16 -13.57 -8.89
N PRO A 437 8.04 -14.39 -9.95
CA PRO A 437 8.66 -14.08 -11.24
C PRO A 437 8.05 -12.85 -11.92
N ASP A 438 7.01 -12.24 -11.35
CA ASP A 438 6.39 -11.01 -11.84
C ASP A 438 7.33 -9.81 -11.68
N ALA A 439 7.14 -8.79 -12.53
CA ALA A 439 7.83 -7.53 -12.35
C ALA A 439 7.37 -6.84 -11.04
N VAL A 440 8.30 -6.18 -10.36
CA VAL A 440 8.02 -5.42 -9.14
C VAL A 440 8.39 -3.97 -9.36
N ASP A 441 7.40 -3.09 -9.30
CA ASP A 441 7.60 -1.63 -9.30
C ASP A 441 7.56 -1.11 -7.86
N GLY A 442 8.44 -0.14 -7.54
CA GLY A 442 8.53 0.45 -6.20
C GLY A 442 9.08 1.88 -6.18
N LEU A 443 9.10 2.48 -4.99
CA LEU A 443 9.64 3.82 -4.74
C LEU A 443 10.52 3.82 -3.49
N LEU A 444 11.83 3.94 -3.70
CA LEU A 444 12.78 4.20 -2.63
C LEU A 444 12.64 5.66 -2.21
N ALA A 445 12.45 5.88 -0.91
CA ALA A 445 12.30 7.21 -0.31
C ALA A 445 12.84 7.21 1.13
N PRO A 446 14.17 7.24 1.33
CA PRO A 446 14.78 7.34 2.65
C PRO A 446 14.22 8.49 3.47
N PRO A 447 14.26 8.39 4.81
CA PRO A 447 13.88 9.52 5.64
C PRO A 447 14.81 10.70 5.31
N PRO A 448 14.30 11.94 5.30
CA PRO A 448 15.09 13.09 4.88
C PRO A 448 16.37 13.24 5.69
N GLY A 449 17.51 13.39 5.02
CA GLY A 449 18.83 13.45 5.64
C GLY A 449 19.20 14.85 6.11
N ASP A 450 19.75 14.96 7.32
CA ASP A 450 20.25 16.19 7.91
C ASP A 450 21.58 16.63 7.27
N LEU A 451 21.59 17.88 6.79
CA LEU A 451 22.73 18.51 6.13
C LEU A 451 23.65 19.27 7.10
N ALA A 452 23.42 19.23 8.41
CA ALA A 452 24.27 19.89 9.40
C ALA A 452 25.76 19.51 9.23
N GLY A 453 26.59 20.53 8.99
CA GLY A 453 28.04 20.38 8.77
C GLY A 453 28.43 19.71 7.44
N ALA A 454 27.50 19.53 6.50
CA ALA A 454 27.81 19.06 5.15
C ALA A 454 28.27 20.23 4.27
N THR A 455 29.39 20.05 3.56
CA THR A 455 29.88 20.98 2.52
C THR A 455 29.65 20.45 1.11
N GLN A 456 29.54 19.12 0.99
CA GLN A 456 29.32 18.39 -0.26
C GLN A 456 28.45 17.16 -0.01
N LEU A 457 27.77 16.70 -1.06
CA LEU A 457 26.85 15.58 -1.00
C LEU A 457 27.11 14.58 -2.12
N ARG A 458 26.86 13.30 -1.81
CA ARG A 458 26.49 12.30 -2.79
C ARG A 458 24.96 12.21 -2.76
N PRO A 459 24.27 12.90 -3.68
CA PRO A 459 22.84 13.15 -3.59
C PRO A 459 21.99 11.87 -3.69
N PHE A 460 22.57 10.81 -4.25
CA PHE A 460 22.09 9.45 -4.07
C PHE A 460 23.26 8.46 -4.10
N TRP A 461 23.05 7.34 -3.41
CA TRP A 461 23.87 6.15 -3.51
C TRP A 461 22.94 4.95 -3.64
N LEU A 462 22.84 4.40 -4.84
CA LEU A 462 22.08 3.19 -5.11
C LEU A 462 22.98 1.97 -4.92
N THR A 463 22.46 0.96 -4.23
CA THR A 463 23.10 -0.35 -4.06
C THR A 463 22.19 -1.44 -4.61
N VAL A 464 22.73 -2.32 -5.45
CA VAL A 464 22.07 -3.56 -5.86
C VAL A 464 22.93 -4.74 -5.43
N LYS A 465 22.34 -5.70 -4.72
CA LYS A 465 23.03 -6.91 -4.27
C LYS A 465 22.32 -8.17 -4.73
N GLY A 466 23.07 -9.26 -4.84
CA GLY A 466 22.59 -10.63 -5.00
C GLY A 466 22.67 -11.42 -3.69
N ILE A 467 21.98 -12.55 -3.62
CA ILE A 467 22.04 -13.46 -2.47
C ILE A 467 23.46 -14.03 -2.38
N ALA A 468 24.04 -14.03 -1.18
CA ALA A 468 25.40 -14.51 -0.98
C ALA A 468 25.53 -15.98 -1.41
N GLY A 469 26.52 -16.27 -2.27
CA GLY A 469 26.77 -17.62 -2.79
C GLY A 469 25.82 -18.08 -3.91
N GLN A 470 24.86 -17.25 -4.35
CA GLN A 470 23.97 -17.56 -5.46
C GLN A 470 24.24 -16.62 -6.65
N PRO A 471 24.34 -17.13 -7.90
CA PRO A 471 24.52 -16.28 -9.07
C PRO A 471 23.25 -15.47 -9.33
N ALA A 472 23.40 -14.14 -9.42
CA ALA A 472 22.30 -13.24 -9.71
C ALA A 472 22.15 -12.98 -11.22
N SER A 473 20.91 -13.04 -11.70
CA SER A 473 20.54 -12.79 -13.10
C SER A 473 19.26 -11.95 -13.14
N GLY A 474 19.10 -11.09 -14.14
CA GLY A 474 17.89 -10.30 -14.29
C GLY A 474 18.17 -8.83 -14.59
N THR A 475 17.15 -7.99 -14.43
CA THR A 475 17.24 -6.56 -14.75
C THR A 475 16.61 -5.70 -13.65
N VAL A 476 17.39 -4.72 -13.18
CA VAL A 476 16.93 -3.67 -12.26
C VAL A 476 16.98 -2.35 -13.00
N ARG A 477 15.84 -1.65 -13.02
CA ARG A 477 15.71 -0.31 -13.59
C ARG A 477 15.52 0.68 -12.46
N VAL A 478 16.19 1.82 -12.55
CA VAL A 478 15.95 2.95 -11.64
C VAL A 478 15.71 4.23 -12.42
N ALA A 479 14.65 4.94 -12.06
CA ALA A 479 14.39 6.26 -12.61
C ALA A 479 15.34 7.28 -11.97
N MET A 480 15.51 8.44 -12.61
CA MET A 480 16.29 9.52 -12.03
C MET A 480 15.79 9.91 -10.62
N PRO A 481 16.70 10.12 -9.67
CA PRO A 481 16.32 10.62 -8.36
C PRO A 481 15.94 12.09 -8.43
N GLN A 482 14.87 12.45 -7.72
CA GLN A 482 14.52 13.84 -7.44
C GLN A 482 15.04 14.19 -6.05
N LEU A 483 15.84 15.25 -5.93
CA LEU A 483 16.33 15.78 -4.66
C LEU A 483 15.68 17.14 -4.38
N ARG A 484 15.25 17.36 -3.14
CA ARG A 484 14.64 18.62 -2.69
C ARG A 484 14.82 18.85 -1.20
N ALA A 485 14.45 20.04 -0.74
CA ALA A 485 14.18 20.29 0.68
C ALA A 485 12.91 19.54 1.10
N ALA A 486 12.96 18.88 2.26
CA ALA A 486 11.88 18.02 2.77
C ALA A 486 10.67 18.76 3.31
#